data_AF-A0A9D8XI44-F1
#
_entry.id   AF-A0A9D8XI44-F1
#
_cell.length_a   1.000
_cell.length_b   1.000
_cell.length_c   1.000
_cell.angle_alpha   90.00
_cell.angle_beta   90.00
_cell.angle_gamma   90.00
#
_symmetry.space_group_name_H-M   'P 1'
#
loop_
_entity.id
_entity.type
_entity.pdbx_description
1 polymer ?
#
loop_
_entity_poly.entity_id
_entity_poly.type
_entity_poly.pdbx_seq_one_letter_code
_entity_poly.pdbx_strand_id
1 'polypeptide(L)'
;MKIAKLIFGIMLSAAIFVSCENGDNNTLPPNPVEGECYIGTLTVDQNDGTFYTQENVEVDYQIIDGKLNFVMYKVKFANGMPIKLDMVVEGVDCLGALGNYTLAGNNIIPYAMGGPFEKYTITELIGIITNQTMNLSFNCGEYPVTYQGTR
;
A
#
# COMPACT_ATOMS: atom_id res chain seq x y z
N MET A 1 -62.74 25.65 9.55
CA MET A 1 -61.58 24.73 9.41
C MET A 1 -60.46 25.56 8.78
N LYS A 2 -59.43 25.97 9.55
CA LYS A 2 -58.08 25.36 9.55
C LYS A 2 -57.47 25.42 8.13
N ILE A 3 -56.33 26.07 7.81
CA ILE A 3 -55.08 26.31 8.55
C ILE A 3 -54.28 27.38 7.78
N ALA A 4 -53.65 28.29 8.51
CA ALA A 4 -52.56 29.16 8.04
C ALA A 4 -51.27 28.36 7.82
N LYS A 5 -50.41 28.77 6.88
CA LYS A 5 -48.95 28.64 7.08
C LYS A 5 -48.17 29.51 6.10
N LEU A 6 -47.62 30.57 6.67
CA LEU A 6 -46.55 31.44 6.22
C LEU A 6 -45.23 30.63 6.23
N ILE A 7 -44.49 30.55 5.12
CA ILE A 7 -43.07 30.13 5.16
C ILE A 7 -42.24 31.01 4.23
N PHE A 8 -41.23 31.58 4.87
CA PHE A 8 -40.20 32.52 4.48
C PHE A 8 -39.16 31.81 3.57
N GLY A 9 -38.88 32.36 2.38
CA GLY A 9 -37.85 31.82 1.48
C GLY A 9 -36.54 32.60 1.59
N ILE A 10 -35.59 32.10 2.37
CA ILE A 10 -34.23 32.65 2.49
C ILE A 10 -33.36 32.07 1.37
N MET A 11 -32.82 32.93 0.51
CA MET A 11 -31.71 32.61 -0.39
C MET A 11 -30.48 32.27 0.44
N LEU A 12 -29.90 31.09 0.23
CA LEU A 12 -28.61 30.71 0.77
C LEU A 12 -27.66 30.43 -0.39
N SER A 13 -26.82 31.41 -0.70
CA SER A 13 -25.66 31.29 -1.58
C SER A 13 -24.59 30.44 -0.88
N ALA A 14 -24.39 29.21 -1.34
CA ALA A 14 -23.27 28.37 -0.91
C ALA A 14 -22.07 28.64 -1.83
N ALA A 15 -20.99 29.13 -1.22
CA ALA A 15 -19.68 29.29 -1.84
C ALA A 15 -19.13 27.92 -2.25
N ILE A 16 -18.61 27.84 -3.48
CA ILE A 16 -17.94 26.66 -4.01
C ILE A 16 -16.55 26.63 -3.37
N PHE A 17 -16.34 25.75 -2.40
CA PHE A 17 -14.98 25.40 -1.99
C PHE A 17 -14.37 24.57 -3.12
N VAL A 18 -13.52 25.20 -3.93
CA VAL A 18 -12.54 24.47 -4.74
C VAL A 18 -11.52 23.93 -3.75
N SER A 19 -11.77 22.73 -3.23
CA SER A 19 -10.74 21.95 -2.56
C SER A 19 -9.69 21.67 -3.63
N CYS A 20 -8.46 22.16 -3.43
CA CYS A 20 -7.32 21.71 -4.21
C CYS A 20 -7.15 20.22 -3.93
N GLU A 21 -7.64 19.40 -4.86
CA GLU A 21 -7.37 17.99 -4.95
C GLU A 21 -5.89 17.86 -5.37
N ASN A 22 -5.00 17.80 -4.40
CA ASN A 22 -3.71 17.18 -4.64
C ASN A 22 -4.04 15.71 -4.93
N GLY A 23 -4.10 15.38 -6.22
CA GLY A 23 -4.33 14.03 -6.70
C GLY A 23 -3.19 13.12 -6.25
N ASP A 24 -3.28 12.62 -5.02
CA ASP A 24 -2.69 11.35 -4.67
C ASP A 24 -3.45 10.31 -5.50
N ASN A 25 -2.94 10.02 -6.70
CA ASN A 25 -3.47 8.98 -7.60
C ASN A 25 -3.24 7.57 -7.05
N ASN A 26 -3.07 7.43 -5.73
CA ASN A 26 -2.86 6.17 -5.07
C ASN A 26 -4.23 5.52 -4.89
N THR A 27 -4.56 4.63 -5.81
CA THR A 27 -5.84 3.89 -5.82
C THR A 27 -5.87 2.78 -4.78
N LEU A 28 -4.75 2.51 -4.09
CA LEU A 28 -4.67 1.53 -3.01
C LEU A 28 -5.40 2.04 -1.76
N PRO A 29 -5.97 1.13 -0.94
CA PRO A 29 -6.67 1.54 0.26
C PRO A 29 -5.73 2.31 1.20
N PRO A 30 -6.12 3.51 1.68
CA PRO A 30 -5.26 4.31 2.56
C PRO A 30 -5.08 3.69 3.94
N ASN A 31 -5.86 2.66 4.27
CA ASN A 31 -5.79 1.89 5.50
C ASN A 31 -6.07 0.42 5.19
N PRO A 32 -5.50 -0.52 5.97
CA PRO A 32 -5.80 -1.93 5.85
C PRO A 32 -7.29 -2.18 6.06
N VAL A 33 -7.88 -3.01 5.20
CA VAL A 33 -9.26 -3.49 5.39
C VAL A 33 -9.21 -4.77 6.22
N GLU A 34 -9.89 -4.76 7.36
CA GLU A 34 -9.93 -5.88 8.29
C GLU A 34 -10.48 -7.15 7.62
N GLY A 35 -9.78 -8.27 7.78
CA GLY A 35 -10.13 -9.55 7.15
C GLY A 35 -9.71 -9.71 5.69
N GLU A 36 -9.21 -8.63 5.07
CA GLU A 36 -8.75 -8.63 3.67
C GLU A 36 -7.22 -8.48 3.55
N CYS A 37 -6.48 -8.26 4.63
CA CYS A 37 -5.03 -8.17 4.55
C CYS A 37 -4.36 -9.52 4.76
N TYR A 38 -3.21 -9.73 4.11
CA TYR A 38 -2.25 -10.72 4.60
C TYR A 38 -1.56 -10.13 5.81
N ILE A 39 -1.46 -10.90 6.89
CA ILE A 39 -0.77 -10.50 8.11
C ILE A 39 0.45 -11.40 8.25
N GLY A 40 1.62 -10.79 8.39
CA GLY A 40 2.86 -11.52 8.27
C GLY A 40 4.08 -10.87 8.90
N THR A 41 5.22 -11.45 8.59
CA THR A 41 6.53 -10.98 9.05
C THR A 41 7.30 -10.38 7.89
N LEU A 42 7.73 -9.13 8.06
CA LEU A 42 8.70 -8.45 7.21
C LEU A 42 10.09 -8.69 7.80
N THR A 43 11.04 -9.12 6.96
CA THR A 43 12.45 -9.27 7.33
C THR A 43 13.31 -8.49 6.35
N VAL A 44 14.22 -7.69 6.89
CA VAL A 44 15.14 -6.83 6.12
C VAL A 44 16.56 -7.18 6.52
N ASP A 45 17.36 -7.66 5.58
CA ASP A 45 18.80 -7.82 5.76
C ASP A 45 19.46 -6.44 5.81
N GLN A 46 20.21 -6.16 6.88
CA GLN A 46 20.88 -4.87 7.09
C GLN A 46 22.24 -4.79 6.39
N ASN A 47 22.66 -5.83 5.65
CA ASN A 47 23.94 -5.98 4.96
C ASN A 47 25.17 -5.90 5.87
N ASP A 48 25.00 -6.08 7.18
CA ASP A 48 26.07 -6.10 8.19
C ASP A 48 26.11 -7.42 8.98
N GLY A 49 25.41 -8.44 8.48
CA GLY A 49 25.23 -9.73 9.13
C GLY A 49 24.08 -9.74 10.15
N THR A 50 23.34 -8.63 10.30
CA THR A 50 22.14 -8.54 11.13
C THR A 50 20.87 -8.41 10.30
N PHE A 51 19.73 -8.72 10.92
CA PHE A 51 18.41 -8.61 10.31
C PHE A 51 17.51 -7.75 11.17
N TYR A 52 16.71 -6.90 10.53
CA TYR A 52 15.56 -6.27 11.15
C TYR A 52 14.30 -7.07 10.82
N THR A 53 13.50 -7.40 11.84
CA THR A 53 12.24 -8.13 11.68
C THR A 53 11.09 -7.34 12.29
N GLN A 54 9.98 -7.24 11.57
CA GLN A 54 8.73 -6.69 12.06
C GLN A 54 7.61 -7.70 11.85
N GLU A 55 6.99 -8.13 12.95
CA GLU A 55 5.79 -8.97 12.93
C GLU A 55 4.51 -8.14 12.77
N ASN A 56 3.41 -8.81 12.43
CA ASN A 56 2.08 -8.23 12.25
C ASN A 56 2.07 -7.10 11.21
N VAL A 57 2.86 -7.27 10.14
CA VAL A 57 2.82 -6.39 8.98
C VAL A 57 1.65 -6.80 8.10
N GLU A 58 0.74 -5.85 7.90
CA GLU A 58 -0.42 -5.97 7.03
C GLU A 58 -0.02 -5.59 5.60
N VAL A 59 -0.35 -6.46 4.64
CA VAL A 59 -0.15 -6.22 3.22
C VAL A 59 -1.45 -6.46 2.48
N ASP A 60 -1.87 -5.48 1.69
CA ASP A 60 -3.02 -5.56 0.80
C ASP A 60 -2.58 -5.32 -0.65
N TYR A 61 -3.35 -5.83 -1.60
CA TYR A 61 -3.07 -5.70 -3.02
C TYR A 61 -4.33 -5.53 -3.86
N GLN A 62 -4.16 -4.93 -5.02
CA GLN A 62 -5.17 -4.84 -6.06
C GLN A 62 -4.56 -5.07 -7.43
N ILE A 63 -5.40 -5.51 -8.37
CA ILE A 63 -5.02 -5.62 -9.78
C ILE A 63 -5.67 -4.46 -10.54
N ILE A 64 -4.86 -3.61 -11.15
CA ILE A 64 -5.29 -2.49 -12.00
C ILE A 64 -4.61 -2.64 -13.35
N ASP A 65 -5.40 -2.63 -14.42
CA ASP A 65 -4.90 -2.75 -15.80
C ASP A 65 -3.94 -3.93 -16.02
N GLY A 66 -4.20 -5.04 -15.33
CA GLY A 66 -3.39 -6.27 -15.42
C GLY A 66 -2.05 -6.21 -14.67
N LYS A 67 -1.82 -5.17 -13.87
CA LYS A 67 -0.66 -5.03 -12.98
C LYS A 67 -1.09 -5.16 -11.53
N LEU A 68 -0.22 -5.74 -10.71
CA LEU A 68 -0.42 -5.80 -9.27
C LEU A 68 0.18 -4.57 -8.60
N ASN A 69 -0.64 -3.92 -7.78
CA ASN A 69 -0.23 -2.86 -6.88
C ASN A 69 -0.42 -3.38 -5.46
N PHE A 70 0.55 -3.19 -4.57
CA PHE A 70 0.43 -3.58 -3.16
C PHE A 70 0.92 -2.47 -2.23
N VAL A 71 0.43 -2.52 -1.00
CA VAL A 71 0.83 -1.62 0.09
C VAL A 71 1.23 -2.44 1.30
N MET A 72 2.38 -2.10 1.88
CA MET A 72 2.80 -2.59 3.18
C MET A 72 2.52 -1.51 4.23
N TYR A 73 1.62 -1.78 5.16
CA TYR A 73 1.17 -0.79 6.12
C TYR A 73 2.08 -0.68 7.34
N LYS A 74 2.33 0.57 7.77
CA LYS A 74 3.00 0.92 9.04
C LYS A 74 4.29 0.14 9.28
N VAL A 75 5.11 0.03 8.23
CA VAL A 75 6.39 -0.68 8.24
C VAL A 75 7.54 0.21 8.70
N LYS A 76 8.52 -0.42 9.33
CA LYS A 76 9.90 0.04 9.45
C LYS A 76 10.78 -0.95 8.71
N PHE A 77 11.95 -0.48 8.28
CA PHE A 77 12.97 -1.31 7.64
C PHE A 77 14.25 -1.44 8.47
N ALA A 78 14.35 -0.67 9.56
CA ALA A 78 15.46 -0.73 10.51
C ALA A 78 15.02 -0.25 11.91
N ASN A 79 15.71 -0.72 12.96
CA ASN A 79 15.45 -0.30 14.35
C ASN A 79 15.56 1.23 14.53
N GLY A 80 16.50 1.87 13.83
CA GLY A 80 16.75 3.31 13.92
C GLY A 80 15.71 4.19 13.24
N MET A 81 14.74 3.63 12.51
CA MET A 81 13.72 4.45 11.85
C MET A 81 12.78 5.10 12.88
N PRO A 82 12.66 6.44 12.91
CA PRO A 82 11.88 7.15 13.93
C PRO A 82 10.37 6.99 13.72
N ILE A 83 9.93 6.84 12.47
CA ILE A 83 8.52 6.71 12.09
C ILE A 83 8.26 5.39 11.37
N LYS A 84 7.03 4.91 11.48
CA LYS A 84 6.47 3.88 10.60
C LYS A 84 5.89 4.58 9.37
N LEU A 85 5.99 3.96 8.21
CA LEU A 85 5.43 4.47 6.97
C LEU A 85 4.60 3.41 6.26
N ASP A 86 3.68 3.85 5.43
CA ASP A 86 3.06 2.98 4.44
C ASP A 86 3.92 3.01 3.18
N MET A 87 4.30 1.83 2.69
CA MET A 87 5.07 1.70 1.46
C MET A 87 4.16 1.14 0.38
N VAL A 88 4.01 1.90 -0.70
CA VAL A 88 3.23 1.54 -1.87
C VAL A 88 4.16 1.12 -3.00
N VAL A 89 3.83 0.02 -3.65
CA VAL A 89 4.53 -0.53 -4.81
C VAL A 89 3.51 -0.80 -5.91
N GLU A 90 3.67 -0.13 -7.05
CA GLU A 90 2.72 -0.21 -8.17
C GLU A 90 3.38 -0.78 -9.42
N GLY A 91 2.57 -1.35 -10.30
CA GLY A 91 3.02 -1.75 -11.63
C GLY A 91 3.77 -3.09 -11.69
N VAL A 92 3.63 -3.94 -10.66
CA VAL A 92 4.27 -5.25 -10.62
C VAL A 92 3.65 -6.17 -11.69
N ASP A 93 4.50 -6.85 -12.47
CA ASP A 93 4.01 -7.87 -13.40
C ASP A 93 3.45 -9.06 -12.60
N CYS A 94 2.25 -9.48 -12.96
CA CYS A 94 1.62 -10.64 -12.35
C CYS A 94 1.09 -11.60 -13.43
N LEU A 95 1.30 -12.89 -13.21
CA LEU A 95 0.72 -13.97 -14.00
C LEU A 95 -0.15 -14.83 -13.10
N GLY A 96 -1.35 -15.15 -13.55
CA GLY A 96 -2.30 -15.99 -12.80
C GLY A 96 -3.70 -15.42 -12.79
N ALA A 97 -4.58 -16.04 -12.01
CA ALA A 97 -5.98 -15.66 -11.90
C ALA A 97 -6.56 -16.13 -10.57
N LEU A 98 -7.71 -15.56 -10.17
CA LEU A 98 -8.51 -16.01 -9.04
C LEU A 98 -7.71 -16.11 -7.73
N GLY A 99 -6.92 -15.08 -7.42
CA GLY A 99 -6.16 -14.98 -6.17
C GLY A 99 -4.90 -15.86 -6.11
N ASN A 100 -4.50 -16.47 -7.24
CA ASN A 100 -3.25 -17.22 -7.36
C ASN A 100 -2.36 -16.53 -8.39
N TYR A 101 -1.32 -15.84 -7.92
CA TYR A 101 -0.45 -15.01 -8.76
C TYR A 101 1.02 -15.32 -8.52
N THR A 102 1.79 -15.38 -9.60
CA THR A 102 3.26 -15.26 -9.57
C THR A 102 3.62 -13.86 -10.00
N LEU A 103 4.50 -13.22 -9.21
CA LEU A 103 4.90 -11.84 -9.39
C LEU A 103 6.34 -11.76 -9.86
N ALA A 104 6.60 -10.80 -10.73
CA ALA A 104 7.93 -10.37 -11.11
C ALA A 104 7.97 -8.84 -11.24
N GLY A 105 9.06 -8.21 -10.85
CA GLY A 105 9.18 -6.77 -10.98
C GLY A 105 10.63 -6.31 -10.85
N ASN A 106 10.98 -5.25 -11.57
CA ASN A 106 12.29 -4.64 -11.47
C ASN A 106 12.20 -3.14 -11.78
N ASN A 107 13.11 -2.36 -11.20
CA ASN A 107 13.19 -0.90 -11.35
C ASN A 107 11.88 -0.17 -10.99
N ILE A 108 11.22 -0.60 -9.92
CA ILE A 108 9.96 0.02 -9.45
C ILE A 108 10.28 1.02 -8.36
N ILE A 109 9.92 2.29 -8.54
CA ILE A 109 10.12 3.31 -7.51
C ILE A 109 8.95 3.22 -6.51
N PRO A 110 9.18 2.85 -5.24
CA PRO A 110 8.11 2.83 -4.26
C PRO A 110 7.67 4.25 -3.89
N TYR A 111 6.45 4.39 -3.40
CA TYR A 111 5.92 5.63 -2.87
C TYR A 111 5.73 5.51 -1.35
N ALA A 112 6.13 6.53 -0.61
CA ALA A 112 5.93 6.62 0.83
C ALA A 112 5.92 8.09 1.27
N MET A 113 5.34 8.41 2.42
CA MET A 113 5.40 9.76 3.02
C MET A 113 4.97 10.91 2.06
N GLY A 114 4.06 10.64 1.12
CA GLY A 114 3.58 11.64 0.16
C GLY A 114 4.50 11.89 -1.04
N GLY A 115 5.45 11.01 -1.35
CA GLY A 115 6.31 11.14 -2.54
C GLY A 115 7.00 9.84 -2.99
N PRO A 116 7.62 9.84 -4.18
CA PRO A 116 8.44 8.74 -4.65
C PRO A 116 9.73 8.60 -3.84
N PHE A 117 10.14 7.37 -3.56
CA PHE A 117 11.32 7.01 -2.77
C PHE A 117 12.41 6.41 -3.67
N GLU A 118 12.96 7.22 -4.58
CA GLU A 118 13.91 6.78 -5.64
C GLU A 118 15.14 6.02 -5.12
N LYS A 119 15.69 6.43 -3.97
CA LYS A 119 16.84 5.75 -3.33
C LYS A 119 16.53 4.27 -3.03
N TYR A 120 15.26 3.95 -2.79
CA TYR A 120 14.80 2.62 -2.43
C TYR A 120 14.10 1.93 -3.59
N THR A 121 14.53 2.23 -4.83
CA THR A 121 14.03 1.55 -6.03
C THR A 121 14.08 0.04 -5.83
N ILE A 122 12.95 -0.59 -6.06
CA ILE A 122 12.75 -2.01 -5.90
C ILE A 122 13.33 -2.76 -7.10
N THR A 123 14.16 -3.74 -6.80
CA THR A 123 14.76 -4.63 -7.81
C THR A 123 14.57 -6.09 -7.43
N GLU A 124 14.66 -6.96 -8.44
CA GLU A 124 14.58 -8.42 -8.27
C GLU A 124 13.33 -8.88 -7.50
N LEU A 125 12.20 -8.17 -7.68
CA LEU A 125 10.95 -8.55 -7.05
C LEU A 125 10.47 -9.86 -7.64
N ILE A 126 10.31 -10.85 -6.78
CA ILE A 126 9.58 -12.08 -7.03
C ILE A 126 8.56 -12.28 -5.92
N GLY A 127 7.44 -12.90 -6.27
CA GLY A 127 6.40 -13.18 -5.29
C GLY A 127 5.45 -14.27 -5.71
N ILE A 128 4.80 -14.86 -4.71
CA ILE A 128 3.71 -15.81 -4.88
C ILE A 128 2.58 -15.39 -3.95
N ILE A 129 1.41 -15.17 -4.54
CA ILE A 129 0.16 -14.94 -3.83
C ILE A 129 -0.75 -16.15 -4.08
N THR A 130 -1.37 -16.63 -3.02
CA THR A 130 -2.49 -17.57 -3.05
C THR A 130 -3.64 -17.00 -2.21
N ASN A 131 -4.81 -17.63 -2.22
CA ASN A 131 -5.92 -17.23 -1.37
C ASN A 131 -5.61 -17.24 0.14
N GLN A 132 -4.55 -17.92 0.57
CA GLN A 132 -4.19 -18.07 1.99
C GLN A 132 -2.83 -17.46 2.35
N THR A 133 -1.93 -17.29 1.38
CA THR A 133 -0.55 -16.89 1.64
C THR A 133 -0.06 -15.84 0.66
N MET A 134 0.82 -14.96 1.13
CA MET A 134 1.56 -14.02 0.31
C MET A 134 3.03 -14.11 0.72
N ASN A 135 3.89 -14.44 -0.23
CA ASN A 135 5.33 -14.48 -0.05
C ASN A 135 5.99 -13.55 -1.07
N LEU A 136 6.81 -12.62 -0.60
CA LEU A 136 7.52 -11.64 -1.43
C LEU A 136 9.02 -11.69 -1.10
N SER A 137 9.86 -11.50 -2.12
CA SER A 137 11.30 -11.29 -1.98
C SER A 137 11.73 -10.25 -3.00
N PHE A 138 12.46 -9.22 -2.57
CA PHE A 138 12.94 -8.14 -3.42
C PHE A 138 14.06 -7.37 -2.71
N ASN A 139 14.83 -6.58 -3.45
CA ASN A 139 15.71 -5.58 -2.85
C ASN A 139 14.97 -4.24 -2.79
N CYS A 140 15.04 -3.55 -1.65
CA CYS A 140 14.54 -2.20 -1.43
C CYS A 140 15.73 -1.24 -1.36
N GLY A 141 16.13 -0.67 -2.50
CA GLY A 141 17.46 -0.09 -2.62
C GLY A 141 18.54 -1.17 -2.49
N GLU A 142 19.48 -0.99 -1.56
CA GLU A 142 20.53 -1.98 -1.30
C GLU A 142 20.12 -3.10 -0.35
N TYR A 143 18.95 -3.02 0.29
CA TYR A 143 18.55 -3.93 1.37
C TYR A 143 17.66 -5.05 0.85
N PRO A 144 18.06 -6.34 0.96
CA PRO A 144 17.18 -7.46 0.73
C PRO A 144 16.01 -7.47 1.71
N VAL A 145 14.80 -7.64 1.18
CA VAL A 145 13.55 -7.69 1.92
C VAL A 145 12.80 -8.97 1.58
N THR A 146 12.29 -9.63 2.62
CA THR A 146 11.31 -10.71 2.47
C THR A 146 10.07 -10.41 3.29
N TYR A 147 8.92 -10.84 2.77
CA TYR A 147 7.65 -10.83 3.49
C TYR A 147 6.99 -12.19 3.36
N GLN A 148 6.50 -12.71 4.47
CA GLN A 148 5.72 -13.96 4.52
C GLN A 148 4.48 -13.71 5.37
N GLY A 149 3.31 -13.76 4.76
CA GLY A 149 2.04 -13.48 5.42
C GLY A 149 0.94 -14.46 5.04
N THR A 150 -0.08 -14.49 5.90
CA THR A 150 -1.25 -15.36 5.77
C THR A 150 -2.55 -14.58 5.94
N ARG A 151 -3.64 -15.10 5.37
CA ARG A 151 -5.01 -14.60 5.54
C ARG A 151 -5.90 -15.70 6.11
#